data_AF-A0A5C5BG84-F1
#
_entry.id   AF-A0A5C5BG84-F1
#
_cell.length_a   1.000
_cell.length_b   1.000
_cell.length_c   1.000
_cell.angle_alpha   90.00
_cell.angle_beta   90.00
_cell.angle_gamma   90.00
#
_symmetry.space_group_name_H-M   'P 1'
#
loop_
_entity.id
_entity.type
_entity.pdbx_description
1 polymer ?
#
loop_
_entity_poly.entity_id
_entity_poly.type
_entity_poly.pdbx_seq_one_letter_code
_entity_poly.pdbx_strand_id
1 'polypeptide(L)'
;MTTPPLPAPTIHAGGAVVWRVDRGHLQVLLVHRPRYDDWSWPKGKVEPGESLPVCAVREVGEETGLPVVLGQPLPGVRYRLSDGRLKQCHYWAARVLDSGSPALAARGVVPRCSPEEIDEARWVTVPEARRVLTRAADRLPLDALVDLWDDGHLDTRALVVLRHGRAKKRSAWKGGEDDRPLTAVGLHQAVAAVGMLAAYGVSEVYTSPWERCAASVRPYALASGLTSVAVPELTEAAAKRRPGAARSAVTRLVGEFRHRRGVDVPEGAVLCTHRPVLPLVLEALASRASSRVRATLPRENPYLRTGELLVVHVLPRHRRGVRIVAAERSRPPV
;
A
#
# COMPACT_ATOMS: atom_id res chain seq x y z
N MET A 1 -23.54 -36.37 18.94
CA MET A 1 -22.63 -35.22 19.11
C MET A 1 -22.77 -34.36 17.87
N THR A 2 -23.45 -33.22 17.98
CA THR A 2 -23.63 -32.26 16.89
C THR A 2 -22.32 -31.51 16.67
N THR A 3 -21.74 -31.63 15.48
CA THR A 3 -20.59 -30.84 15.06
C THR A 3 -20.93 -29.35 15.25
N PRO A 4 -20.12 -28.57 15.98
CA PRO A 4 -20.40 -27.14 16.13
C PRO A 4 -20.45 -26.50 14.74
N PRO A 5 -21.43 -25.61 14.48
CA PRO A 5 -21.51 -24.93 13.19
C PRO A 5 -20.19 -24.22 12.91
N LEU A 6 -19.71 -24.32 11.67
CA LEU A 6 -18.53 -23.59 11.23
C LEU A 6 -18.73 -22.10 11.55
N PRO A 7 -17.73 -21.42 12.14
CA PRO A 7 -17.88 -20.01 12.47
C PRO A 7 -18.19 -19.23 11.20
N ALA A 8 -19.23 -18.39 11.27
CA ALA A 8 -19.62 -17.55 10.15
C ALA A 8 -18.43 -16.71 9.66
N PRO A 9 -18.30 -16.50 8.33
CA PRO A 9 -17.13 -15.85 7.76
C PRO A 9 -16.93 -14.45 8.33
N THR A 10 -15.67 -14.08 8.57
CA THR A 10 -15.32 -12.74 9.06
C THR A 10 -15.57 -11.71 7.96
N ILE A 11 -16.26 -10.63 8.29
CA ILE A 11 -16.47 -9.48 7.41
C ILE A 11 -15.25 -8.58 7.52
N HIS A 12 -14.56 -8.40 6.40
CA HIS A 12 -13.42 -7.50 6.31
C HIS A 12 -13.86 -6.11 5.86
N ALA A 13 -13.26 -5.10 6.48
CA ALA A 13 -13.48 -3.70 6.17
C ALA A 13 -12.13 -2.98 6.06
N GLY A 14 -12.02 -2.05 5.10
CA GLY A 14 -10.88 -1.16 4.93
C GLY A 14 -11.27 0.27 5.28
N GLY A 15 -10.37 1.01 5.91
CA GLY A 15 -10.55 2.43 6.19
C GLY A 15 -9.24 3.14 6.45
N ALA A 16 -9.32 4.41 6.81
CA ALA A 16 -8.14 5.19 7.13
C ALA A 16 -8.34 6.19 8.25
N VAL A 17 -7.27 6.45 8.98
CA VAL A 17 -7.13 7.67 9.78
C VAL A 17 -6.47 8.70 8.87
N VAL A 18 -7.31 9.51 8.21
CA VAL A 18 -6.83 10.56 7.32
C VAL A 18 -6.33 11.72 8.17
N TRP A 19 -5.09 12.16 7.93
CA TRP A 19 -4.43 13.18 8.74
C TRP A 19 -3.89 14.31 7.89
N ARG A 20 -3.73 15.47 8.53
CA ARG A 20 -3.00 16.63 8.00
C ARG A 20 -2.32 17.39 9.13
N VAL A 21 -1.39 18.26 8.77
CA VAL A 21 -0.79 19.22 9.72
C VAL A 21 -1.34 20.58 9.37
N ASP A 22 -2.04 21.20 10.33
CA ASP A 22 -2.56 22.55 10.20
C ASP A 22 -1.95 23.41 11.31
N ARG A 23 -1.24 24.48 10.91
CA ARG A 23 -0.52 25.39 11.84
C ARG A 23 0.35 24.66 12.87
N GLY A 24 1.01 23.58 12.45
CA GLY A 24 1.89 22.76 13.30
C GLY A 24 1.17 21.73 14.18
N HIS A 25 -0.16 21.64 14.11
CA HIS A 25 -0.95 20.69 14.87
C HIS A 25 -1.46 19.55 13.98
N LEU A 26 -1.36 18.32 14.50
CA LEU A 26 -1.95 17.14 13.88
C LEU A 26 -3.49 17.23 13.96
N GLN A 27 -4.13 17.19 12.80
CA GLN A 27 -5.57 17.06 12.66
C GLN A 27 -5.91 15.75 11.95
N VAL A 28 -7.07 15.21 12.28
CA VAL A 28 -7.61 13.97 11.70
C VAL A 28 -9.03 14.21 11.18
N LEU A 29 -9.43 13.43 10.18
CA LEU A 29 -10.75 13.51 9.59
C LEU A 29 -11.67 12.45 10.20
N LEU A 30 -12.81 12.89 10.70
CA LEU A 30 -13.88 12.03 11.16
C LEU A 30 -15.12 12.18 10.27
N VAL A 31 -15.94 11.14 10.24
CA VAL A 31 -17.24 11.15 9.59
C VAL A 31 -18.34 10.87 10.60
N HIS A 32 -19.48 11.52 10.41
CA HIS A 32 -20.70 11.32 11.18
C HIS A 32 -21.68 10.43 10.41
N ARG A 33 -22.33 9.50 11.10
CA ARG A 33 -23.34 8.61 10.52
C ARG A 33 -24.71 8.87 11.13
N PRO A 34 -25.66 9.48 10.40
CA PRO A 34 -27.00 9.81 10.90
C PRO A 34 -27.73 8.60 11.50
N ARG A 35 -27.60 7.44 10.86
CA ARG A 35 -28.27 6.20 11.28
C ARG A 35 -27.94 5.77 12.71
N TYR A 36 -26.73 6.09 13.18
CA TYR A 36 -26.23 5.68 14.49
C TYR A 36 -25.99 6.85 15.43
N ASP A 37 -26.10 8.08 14.93
CA ASP A 37 -25.68 9.30 15.62
C ASP A 37 -24.25 9.15 16.20
N ASP A 38 -23.33 8.65 15.36
CA ASP A 38 -21.98 8.30 15.79
C ASP A 38 -20.88 8.87 14.90
N TRP A 39 -19.76 9.20 15.55
CA TRP A 39 -18.54 9.69 14.90
C TRP A 39 -17.51 8.57 14.86
N SER A 40 -16.96 8.31 13.68
CA SER A 40 -15.95 7.26 13.49
C SER A 40 -14.97 7.60 12.37
N TRP A 41 -13.97 6.74 12.19
CA TRP A 41 -13.12 6.78 10.99
C TRP A 41 -13.91 6.41 9.75
N PRO A 42 -13.56 7.00 8.59
CA PRO A 42 -14.10 6.55 7.33
C PRO A 42 -13.66 5.11 7.01
N LYS A 43 -14.61 4.25 6.66
CA LYS A 43 -14.44 2.81 6.44
C LYS A 43 -15.74 2.12 5.99
N GLY A 44 -15.58 1.16 5.10
CA GLY A 44 -16.64 0.22 4.75
C GLY A 44 -16.14 -1.14 4.36
N LYS A 45 -17.00 -1.93 3.71
CA LYS A 45 -16.79 -3.37 3.52
C LYS A 45 -15.99 -3.61 2.25
N VAL A 46 -15.11 -4.61 2.31
CA VAL A 46 -14.40 -5.07 1.10
C VAL A 46 -15.40 -5.68 0.13
N GLU A 47 -15.36 -5.22 -1.12
CA GLU A 47 -16.17 -5.77 -2.21
C GLU A 47 -15.57 -7.06 -2.80
N PRO A 48 -16.35 -7.91 -3.49
CA PRO A 48 -15.82 -9.07 -4.18
C PRO A 48 -14.71 -8.70 -5.18
N GLY A 49 -13.54 -9.33 -5.06
CA GLY A 49 -12.39 -9.04 -5.93
C GLY A 49 -11.64 -7.75 -5.55
N GLU A 50 -11.98 -7.13 -4.42
CA GLU A 50 -11.29 -5.94 -3.92
C GLU A 50 -10.23 -6.32 -2.87
N SER A 51 -9.12 -5.59 -2.87
CA SER A 51 -8.09 -5.71 -1.84
C SER A 51 -8.32 -4.70 -0.72
N LEU A 52 -7.90 -5.02 0.50
CA LEU A 52 -8.10 -4.14 1.66
C LEU A 52 -7.58 -2.69 1.46
N PRO A 53 -6.37 -2.46 0.90
CA PRO A 53 -5.92 -1.10 0.61
C PRO A 53 -6.78 -0.37 -0.42
N VAL A 54 -7.29 -1.08 -1.44
CA VAL A 54 -8.19 -0.49 -2.44
C VAL A 54 -9.53 -0.12 -1.82
N CYS A 55 -10.10 -1.00 -0.99
CA CYS A 55 -11.28 -0.72 -0.19
C CYS A 55 -11.08 0.52 0.68
N ALA A 56 -9.97 0.61 1.42
CA ALA A 56 -9.70 1.75 2.29
C ALA A 56 -9.69 3.09 1.53
N VAL A 57 -9.07 3.18 0.36
CA VAL A 57 -9.06 4.43 -0.42
C VAL A 57 -10.39 4.73 -1.09
N ARG A 58 -11.14 3.70 -1.52
CA ARG A 58 -12.48 3.83 -2.08
C ARG A 58 -13.44 4.38 -1.03
N GLU A 59 -13.54 3.72 0.12
CA GLU A 59 -14.44 4.08 1.21
C GLU A 59 -14.18 5.49 1.74
N VAL A 60 -12.91 5.89 1.89
CA VAL A 60 -12.58 7.28 2.23
C VAL A 60 -13.07 8.26 1.17
N GLY A 61 -12.90 7.93 -0.12
CA GLY A 61 -13.40 8.74 -1.22
C GLY A 61 -14.93 8.85 -1.23
N GLU A 62 -15.64 7.74 -1.02
CA GLU A 62 -17.10 7.69 -0.98
C GLU A 62 -17.64 8.54 0.18
N GLU A 63 -17.13 8.33 1.39
CA GLU A 63 -17.63 8.94 2.63
C GLU A 63 -17.18 10.38 2.82
N THR A 64 -16.00 10.77 2.32
CA THR A 64 -15.43 12.13 2.55
C THR A 64 -15.28 12.99 1.29
N GLY A 65 -15.28 12.38 0.10
CA GLY A 65 -15.03 13.07 -1.16
C GLY A 65 -13.55 13.40 -1.38
N LEU A 66 -12.67 12.99 -0.47
CA LEU A 66 -11.24 13.27 -0.55
C LEU A 66 -10.51 12.06 -1.13
N PRO A 67 -9.78 12.21 -2.25
CA PRO A 67 -8.83 11.19 -2.68
C PRO A 67 -7.68 11.14 -1.67
N VAL A 68 -7.33 9.94 -1.22
CA VAL A 68 -6.23 9.75 -0.25
C VAL A 68 -5.17 8.78 -0.73
N VAL A 69 -3.96 8.90 -0.18
CA VAL A 69 -2.84 7.97 -0.34
C VAL A 69 -2.52 7.31 0.98
N LEU A 70 -2.35 5.99 0.97
CA LEU A 70 -2.06 5.22 2.17
C LEU A 70 -0.59 5.31 2.55
N GLY A 71 -0.35 5.57 3.83
CA GLY A 71 0.93 5.43 4.51
C GLY A 71 0.94 4.16 5.36
N GLN A 72 1.55 4.24 6.55
CA GLN A 72 1.75 3.08 7.42
C GLN A 72 0.43 2.41 7.87
N PRO A 73 0.39 1.08 7.97
CA PRO A 73 -0.74 0.38 8.56
C PRO A 73 -0.84 0.72 10.05
N LEU A 74 -2.07 0.94 10.51
CA LEU A 74 -2.41 1.20 11.90
C LEU A 74 -3.10 -0.03 12.52
N PRO A 75 -3.16 -0.13 13.86
CA PRO A 75 -3.92 -1.18 14.51
C PRO A 75 -5.38 -1.23 14.02
N GLY A 76 -5.82 -2.42 13.61
CA GLY A 76 -7.21 -2.68 13.25
C GLY A 76 -8.11 -2.85 14.47
N VAL A 77 -9.43 -2.81 14.24
CA VAL A 77 -10.45 -3.02 15.27
C VAL A 77 -11.28 -4.25 14.93
N ARG A 78 -11.53 -5.11 15.91
CA ARG A 78 -12.32 -6.34 15.76
C ARG A 78 -13.46 -6.39 16.76
N TYR A 79 -14.67 -6.64 16.28
CA TYR A 79 -15.86 -6.76 17.13
C TYR A 79 -16.91 -7.70 16.51
N ARG A 80 -17.88 -8.14 17.32
CA ARG A 80 -19.01 -8.95 16.85
C ARG A 80 -20.16 -8.05 16.41
N LEU A 81 -20.79 -8.42 15.31
CA LEU A 81 -22.06 -7.84 14.86
C LEU A 81 -23.23 -8.49 15.62
N SER A 82 -24.41 -7.87 15.54
CA SER A 82 -25.64 -8.37 16.16
C SER A 82 -26.05 -9.76 15.66
N ASP A 83 -25.69 -10.11 14.42
CA ASP A 83 -25.92 -11.43 13.82
C ASP A 83 -24.84 -12.48 14.18
N GLY A 84 -23.94 -12.15 15.12
CA GLY A 84 -22.89 -13.04 15.61
C GLY A 84 -21.62 -13.11 14.74
N ARG A 85 -21.64 -12.54 13.52
CA ARG A 85 -20.45 -12.50 12.65
C ARG A 85 -19.38 -11.60 13.25
N LEU A 86 -18.12 -11.94 12.99
CA LEU A 86 -16.98 -11.09 13.35
C LEU A 86 -16.75 -10.06 12.24
N LYS A 87 -16.63 -8.79 12.62
CA LYS A 87 -16.16 -7.72 11.75
C LYS A 87 -14.73 -7.35 12.13
N GLN A 88 -13.86 -7.28 11.13
CA GLN A 88 -12.47 -6.86 11.27
C GLN A 88 -12.19 -5.67 10.36
N CYS A 89 -12.01 -4.51 10.96
CA CYS A 89 -11.63 -3.27 10.28
C CYS A 89 -10.09 -3.14 10.28
N HIS A 90 -9.52 -2.88 9.11
CA HIS A 90 -8.10 -2.58 8.93
C HIS A 90 -7.95 -1.10 8.60
N TYR A 91 -7.01 -0.44 9.26
CA TYR A 91 -6.79 1.00 9.11
C TYR A 91 -5.38 1.29 8.65
N TRP A 92 -5.24 2.35 7.85
CA TRP A 92 -3.95 2.94 7.49
C TRP A 92 -3.94 4.41 7.90
N ALA A 93 -2.77 4.95 8.21
CA ALA A 93 -2.57 6.38 8.16
C ALA A 93 -2.70 6.83 6.70
N ALA A 94 -3.41 7.92 6.43
CA ALA A 94 -3.57 8.39 5.06
C ALA A 94 -3.44 9.91 4.95
N ARG A 95 -2.90 10.39 3.83
CA ARG A 95 -2.87 11.82 3.47
C ARG A 95 -3.82 12.06 2.32
N VAL A 96 -4.34 13.29 2.23
CA VAL A 96 -5.02 13.74 1.01
C VAL A 96 -4.02 13.70 -0.15
N LEU A 97 -4.43 13.06 -1.24
CA LEU A 97 -3.65 12.95 -2.46
C LEU A 97 -3.91 14.19 -3.32
N ASP A 98 -2.85 14.72 -3.94
CA ASP A 98 -2.96 15.85 -4.86
C ASP A 98 -3.82 15.50 -6.09
N SER A 99 -4.64 16.45 -6.54
CA SER A 99 -5.56 16.26 -7.67
C SER A 99 -4.86 15.97 -9.01
N GLY A 100 -3.60 16.39 -9.17
CA GLY A 100 -2.78 16.12 -10.35
C GLY A 100 -1.98 14.81 -10.28
N SER A 101 -2.14 14.01 -9.21
CA SER A 101 -1.37 12.79 -9.04
C SER A 101 -1.65 11.75 -10.14
N PRO A 102 -0.61 11.17 -10.79
CA PRO A 102 -0.77 10.06 -11.73
C PRO A 102 -1.48 8.84 -11.11
N ALA A 103 -1.32 8.65 -9.80
CA ALA A 103 -1.99 7.57 -9.09
C ALA A 103 -3.51 7.76 -9.02
N LEU A 104 -4.02 9.00 -9.09
CA LEU A 104 -5.44 9.28 -9.14
C LEU A 104 -6.02 8.97 -10.53
N ALA A 105 -5.29 9.24 -11.61
CA ALA A 105 -5.70 8.86 -12.97
C ALA A 105 -5.85 7.34 -13.15
N ALA A 106 -5.02 6.56 -12.44
CA ALA A 106 -5.13 5.10 -12.41
C ALA A 106 -6.29 4.59 -11.55
N ARG A 107 -7.02 5.46 -10.84
CA ARG A 107 -8.24 5.10 -10.11
C ARG A 107 -9.46 5.30 -11.00
N GLY A 108 -10.48 4.48 -10.78
CA GLY A 108 -11.81 4.76 -11.31
C GLY A 108 -12.45 5.96 -10.61
N VAL A 109 -13.57 6.44 -11.16
CA VAL A 109 -14.41 7.43 -10.49
C VAL A 109 -14.99 6.81 -9.22
N VAL A 110 -14.82 7.51 -8.09
CA VAL A 110 -15.39 7.11 -6.81
C VAL A 110 -16.61 8.00 -6.52
N PRO A 111 -17.84 7.47 -6.58
CA PRO A 111 -19.04 8.25 -6.29
C PRO A 111 -19.11 8.61 -4.80
N ARG A 112 -19.78 9.70 -4.44
CA ARG A 112 -20.07 10.00 -3.02
C ARG A 112 -21.14 9.05 -2.50
N CYS A 113 -21.01 8.61 -1.25
CA CYS A 113 -22.11 7.91 -0.57
C CYS A 113 -23.31 8.85 -0.38
N SER A 114 -24.45 8.29 -0.02
CA SER A 114 -25.66 9.09 0.19
C SER A 114 -25.60 9.87 1.51
N PRO A 115 -26.26 11.03 1.62
CA PRO A 115 -26.34 11.79 2.88
C PRO A 115 -26.96 11.03 4.04
N GLU A 116 -27.78 10.00 3.77
CA GLU A 116 -28.35 9.12 4.80
C GLU A 116 -27.29 8.17 5.41
N GLU A 117 -26.19 7.93 4.69
CA GLU A 117 -25.05 7.17 5.17
C GLU A 117 -24.05 8.05 5.93
N ILE A 118 -23.63 9.16 5.30
CA ILE A 118 -22.73 10.16 5.87
C ILE A 118 -23.25 11.56 5.55
N ASP A 119 -23.63 12.31 6.57
CA ASP A 119 -24.09 13.70 6.45
C ASP A 119 -22.96 14.71 6.68
N GLU A 120 -21.94 14.35 7.47
CA GLU A 120 -20.84 15.25 7.81
C GLU A 120 -19.47 14.55 7.78
N ALA A 121 -18.47 15.26 7.24
CA ALA A 121 -17.05 14.94 7.38
C ALA A 121 -16.30 16.17 7.89
N ARG A 122 -15.50 15.99 8.94
CA ARG A 122 -14.91 17.10 9.69
C ARG A 122 -13.48 16.85 10.14
N TRP A 123 -12.64 17.84 9.91
CA TRP A 123 -11.29 17.90 10.48
C TRP A 123 -11.36 18.30 11.96
N VAL A 124 -10.74 17.51 12.82
CA VAL A 124 -10.67 17.75 14.26
C VAL A 124 -9.24 17.64 14.77
N THR A 125 -8.94 18.29 15.89
CA THR A 125 -7.67 18.10 16.59
C THR A 125 -7.63 16.73 17.27
N VAL A 126 -6.44 16.23 17.62
CA VAL A 126 -6.29 14.97 18.36
C VAL A 126 -7.08 14.96 19.69
N PRO A 127 -7.00 15.98 20.57
CA PRO A 127 -7.79 15.99 21.81
C PRO A 127 -9.29 15.93 21.56
N GLU A 128 -9.75 16.62 20.51
CA GLU A 128 -11.15 16.57 20.12
C GLU A 128 -11.55 15.19 19.59
N ALA A 129 -10.76 14.58 18.70
CA ALA A 129 -11.01 13.24 18.19
C ALA A 129 -11.19 12.22 19.32
N ARG A 130 -10.35 12.29 20.36
CA ARG A 130 -10.46 11.41 21.55
C ARG A 130 -11.81 11.55 22.26
N ARG A 131 -12.35 12.77 22.31
CA ARG A 131 -13.62 13.11 22.96
C ARG A 131 -14.82 12.68 22.11
N VAL A 132 -14.79 12.92 20.80
CA VAL A 132 -15.96 12.75 19.92
C VAL A 132 -16.08 11.34 19.34
N LEU A 133 -14.99 10.57 19.22
CA LEU A 133 -15.06 9.18 18.77
C LEU A 133 -15.99 8.37 19.68
N THR A 134 -17.11 7.91 19.13
CA THR A 134 -18.16 7.24 19.89
C THR A 134 -17.69 5.88 20.41
N ARG A 135 -16.91 5.14 19.60
CA ARG A 135 -16.39 3.83 19.99
C ARG A 135 -15.01 3.97 20.60
N ALA A 136 -14.87 3.52 21.86
CA ALA A 136 -13.57 3.51 22.54
C ALA A 136 -12.47 2.75 21.76
N ALA A 137 -12.84 1.68 21.05
CA ALA A 137 -11.90 0.91 20.24
C ALA A 137 -11.31 1.69 19.05
N ASP A 138 -12.04 2.69 18.52
CA ASP A 138 -11.53 3.54 17.44
C ASP A 138 -10.44 4.52 17.93
N ARG A 139 -10.19 4.61 19.25
CA ARG A 139 -9.02 5.33 19.80
C ARG A 139 -7.71 4.58 19.56
N LEU A 140 -7.74 3.25 19.39
CA LEU A 140 -6.53 2.46 19.17
C LEU A 140 -5.73 2.90 17.92
N PRO A 141 -6.34 3.06 16.72
CA PRO A 141 -5.61 3.62 15.58
C PRO A 141 -5.24 5.11 15.76
N LEU A 142 -6.00 5.88 16.55
CA LEU A 142 -5.61 7.27 16.89
C LEU A 142 -4.32 7.32 17.70
N ASP A 143 -4.23 6.50 18.74
CA ASP A 143 -3.06 6.43 19.63
C ASP A 143 -1.81 6.08 18.82
N ALA A 144 -1.89 5.05 17.98
CA ALA A 144 -0.79 4.68 17.10
C ALA A 144 -0.40 5.78 16.11
N LEU A 145 -1.37 6.54 15.56
CA LEU A 145 -1.08 7.67 14.68
C LEU A 145 -0.33 8.78 15.44
N VAL A 146 -0.75 9.08 16.67
CA VAL A 146 -0.12 10.10 17.53
C VAL A 146 1.31 9.69 17.89
N ASP A 147 1.52 8.42 18.29
CA ASP A 147 2.87 7.91 18.57
C ASP A 147 3.79 8.05 17.34
N LEU A 148 3.29 7.72 16.14
CA LEU A 148 4.04 7.91 14.90
C LEU A 148 4.34 9.38 14.60
N TRP A 149 3.42 10.30 14.94
CA TRP A 149 3.61 11.73 14.76
C TRP A 149 4.67 12.27 15.72
N ASP A 150 4.55 11.96 17.01
CA ASP A 150 5.46 12.41 18.06
C ASP A 150 6.89 11.89 17.84
N ASP A 151 7.02 10.67 17.32
CA ASP A 151 8.32 10.08 16.92
C ASP A 151 8.89 10.65 15.61
N GLY A 152 8.13 11.49 14.89
CA GLY A 152 8.50 12.00 13.56
C GLY A 152 8.62 10.89 12.51
N HIS A 153 7.81 9.84 12.65
CA HIS A 153 7.77 8.67 11.78
C HIS A 153 6.51 8.59 10.92
N LEU A 154 5.52 9.46 11.09
CA LEU A 154 4.21 9.38 10.42
C LEU A 154 4.25 9.63 8.90
N ASP A 155 4.96 10.68 8.45
CA ASP A 155 4.94 11.12 7.05
C ASP A 155 5.84 10.26 6.16
N THR A 156 5.32 9.13 5.69
CA THR A 156 6.04 8.18 4.85
C THR A 156 5.61 8.24 3.38
N ARG A 157 6.44 7.66 2.53
CA ARG A 157 6.16 7.35 1.12
C ARG A 157 6.33 5.86 0.89
N ALA A 158 5.58 5.29 -0.05
CA ALA A 158 5.57 3.86 -0.28
C ALA A 158 6.55 3.46 -1.39
N LEU A 159 7.44 2.49 -1.11
CA LEU A 159 8.12 1.72 -2.15
C LEU A 159 7.50 0.33 -2.19
N VAL A 160 6.88 -0.01 -3.32
CA VAL A 160 6.21 -1.28 -3.55
C VAL A 160 7.12 -2.21 -4.33
N VAL A 161 7.61 -3.28 -3.71
CA VAL A 161 8.32 -4.36 -4.41
C VAL A 161 7.29 -5.37 -4.92
N LEU A 162 7.13 -5.42 -6.24
CA LEU A 162 6.23 -6.34 -6.93
C LEU A 162 7.02 -7.52 -7.49
N ARG A 163 6.72 -8.75 -7.06
CA ARG A 163 7.17 -9.91 -7.83
C ARG A 163 6.30 -10.02 -9.08
N HIS A 164 6.93 -10.17 -10.25
CA HIS A 164 6.20 -10.32 -11.51
C HIS A 164 5.08 -11.39 -11.43
N GLY A 165 4.03 -11.19 -12.22
CA GLY A 165 2.89 -12.10 -12.34
C GLY A 165 3.31 -13.48 -12.86
N ARG A 166 2.38 -14.44 -12.83
CA ARG A 166 2.65 -15.80 -13.32
C ARG A 166 3.09 -15.76 -14.80
N ALA A 167 4.27 -16.31 -15.08
CA ALA A 167 4.85 -16.37 -16.42
C ALA A 167 4.80 -17.80 -16.98
N LYS A 168 4.90 -17.94 -18.31
CA LYS A 168 4.99 -19.25 -18.96
C LYS A 168 6.14 -20.07 -18.36
N LYS A 169 5.96 -21.38 -18.24
CA LYS A 169 7.02 -22.28 -17.74
C LYS A 169 8.20 -22.24 -18.70
N ARG A 170 9.43 -22.31 -18.17
CA ARG A 170 10.67 -22.31 -18.98
C ARG A 170 10.65 -23.42 -20.04
N SER A 171 10.28 -24.63 -19.64
CA SER A 171 10.19 -25.79 -20.53
C SER A 171 9.12 -25.68 -21.63
N ALA A 172 8.17 -24.75 -21.49
CA ALA A 172 7.07 -24.55 -22.44
C ALA A 172 7.25 -23.26 -23.28
N TRP A 173 8.39 -22.58 -23.15
CA TRP A 173 8.72 -21.37 -23.90
C TRP A 173 9.88 -21.64 -24.85
N LYS A 174 9.71 -21.29 -26.12
CA LYS A 174 10.71 -21.52 -27.17
C LYS A 174 11.64 -20.32 -27.41
N GLY A 175 11.31 -19.15 -26.86
CA GLY A 175 12.12 -17.93 -26.95
C GLY A 175 13.16 -17.82 -25.83
N GLY A 176 13.73 -16.64 -25.69
CA GLY A 176 14.71 -16.30 -24.64
C GLY A 176 14.11 -16.20 -23.23
N GLU A 177 14.96 -15.99 -22.22
CA GLU A 177 14.46 -15.68 -20.87
C GLU A 177 13.98 -14.24 -20.73
N ASP A 178 14.47 -13.35 -21.59
CA ASP A 178 14.19 -11.93 -21.64
C ASP A 178 12.82 -11.61 -22.25
N ASP A 179 12.36 -12.38 -23.23
CA ASP A 179 11.05 -12.22 -23.89
C ASP A 179 9.93 -13.08 -23.28
N ARG A 180 10.25 -13.96 -22.30
CA ARG A 180 9.29 -14.90 -21.74
C ARG A 180 8.07 -14.20 -21.10
N PRO A 181 6.84 -14.41 -21.62
CA PRO A 181 5.70 -13.59 -21.27
C PRO A 181 4.94 -14.08 -20.04
N LEU A 182 4.03 -13.24 -19.56
CA LEU A 182 3.00 -13.62 -18.60
C LEU A 182 2.02 -14.66 -19.18
N THR A 183 1.40 -15.46 -18.31
CA THR A 183 0.21 -16.27 -18.66
C THR A 183 -1.04 -15.41 -18.50
N ALA A 184 -2.22 -15.91 -18.92
CA ALA A 184 -3.50 -15.23 -18.68
C ALA A 184 -3.71 -14.87 -17.19
N VAL A 185 -3.46 -15.83 -16.29
CA VAL A 185 -3.47 -15.57 -14.83
C VAL A 185 -2.48 -14.46 -14.43
N GLY A 186 -1.29 -14.41 -15.03
CA GLY A 186 -0.31 -13.37 -14.75
C GLY A 186 -0.76 -11.99 -15.23
N LEU A 187 -1.49 -11.92 -16.34
CA LEU A 187 -2.11 -10.68 -16.82
C LEU A 187 -3.21 -10.20 -15.87
N HIS A 188 -4.07 -11.09 -15.38
CA HIS A 188 -5.07 -10.72 -14.36
C HIS A 188 -4.40 -10.23 -13.06
N GLN A 189 -3.29 -10.86 -12.65
CA GLN A 189 -2.48 -10.36 -11.52
C GLN A 189 -1.92 -8.95 -11.76
N ALA A 190 -1.49 -8.65 -12.99
CA ALA A 190 -0.99 -7.33 -13.35
C ALA A 190 -2.10 -6.26 -13.31
N VAL A 191 -3.31 -6.60 -13.78
CA VAL A 191 -4.49 -5.72 -13.71
C VAL A 191 -4.93 -5.51 -12.26
N ALA A 192 -5.01 -6.57 -11.46
CA ALA A 192 -5.39 -6.47 -10.05
C ALA A 192 -4.39 -5.64 -9.21
N ALA A 193 -3.14 -5.54 -9.64
CA ALA A 193 -2.15 -4.69 -9.00
C ALA A 193 -2.40 -3.18 -9.21
N VAL A 194 -3.18 -2.78 -10.23
CA VAL A 194 -3.39 -1.36 -10.56
C VAL A 194 -3.95 -0.57 -9.37
N GLY A 195 -5.06 -1.03 -8.79
CA GLY A 195 -5.68 -0.38 -7.64
C GLY A 195 -4.76 -0.35 -6.42
N MET A 196 -4.00 -1.42 -6.19
CA MET A 196 -3.02 -1.50 -5.11
C MET A 196 -1.90 -0.45 -5.27
N LEU A 197 -1.31 -0.34 -6.46
CA LEU A 197 -0.27 0.66 -6.73
C LEU A 197 -0.84 2.09 -6.65
N ALA A 198 -2.06 2.30 -7.12
CA ALA A 198 -2.76 3.57 -7.00
C ALA A 198 -3.05 3.96 -5.54
N ALA A 199 -3.44 3.01 -4.69
CA ALA A 199 -3.72 3.24 -3.26
C ALA A 199 -2.49 3.75 -2.49
N TYR A 200 -1.30 3.30 -2.89
CA TYR A 200 -0.01 3.73 -2.34
C TYR A 200 0.64 4.90 -3.10
N GLY A 201 -0.11 5.58 -3.97
CA GLY A 201 0.31 6.84 -4.59
C GLY A 201 1.51 6.70 -5.53
N VAL A 202 1.68 5.55 -6.18
CA VAL A 202 2.84 5.31 -7.05
C VAL A 202 2.92 6.38 -8.15
N SER A 203 4.02 7.13 -8.17
CA SER A 203 4.33 8.13 -9.20
C SER A 203 5.52 7.72 -10.06
N GLU A 204 6.25 6.68 -9.65
CA GLU A 204 7.45 6.19 -10.32
C GLU A 204 7.38 4.67 -10.56
N VAL A 205 7.68 4.22 -11.79
CA VAL A 205 7.58 2.80 -12.17
C VAL A 205 8.94 2.25 -12.59
N TYR A 206 9.56 1.43 -11.74
CA TYR A 206 10.81 0.73 -12.03
C TYR A 206 10.57 -0.75 -12.29
N THR A 207 11.29 -1.33 -13.23
CA THR A 207 11.12 -2.75 -13.57
C THR A 207 12.41 -3.36 -14.13
N SER A 208 12.63 -4.65 -13.87
CA SER A 208 13.58 -5.41 -14.69
C SER A 208 13.16 -5.33 -16.16
N PRO A 209 14.09 -5.19 -17.13
CA PRO A 209 13.74 -5.07 -18.55
C PRO A 209 13.09 -6.33 -19.16
N TRP A 210 13.20 -7.49 -18.52
CA TRP A 210 12.57 -8.72 -19.01
C TRP A 210 11.04 -8.64 -19.07
N GLU A 211 10.46 -9.15 -20.15
CA GLU A 211 9.06 -8.91 -20.54
C GLU A 211 8.07 -9.24 -19.43
N ARG A 212 8.22 -10.36 -18.71
CA ARG A 212 7.32 -10.69 -17.60
C ARG A 212 7.27 -9.62 -16.49
N CYS A 213 8.37 -8.93 -16.20
CA CYS A 213 8.39 -7.84 -15.22
C CYS A 213 7.76 -6.58 -15.83
N ALA A 214 8.16 -6.20 -17.05
CA ALA A 214 7.59 -5.06 -17.77
C ALA A 214 6.06 -5.19 -17.92
N ALA A 215 5.57 -6.35 -18.38
CA ALA A 215 4.14 -6.65 -18.51
C ALA A 215 3.38 -6.67 -17.18
N SER A 216 4.06 -6.89 -16.04
CA SER A 216 3.40 -6.89 -14.72
C SER A 216 3.06 -5.49 -14.22
N VAL A 217 3.79 -4.47 -14.67
CA VAL A 217 3.53 -3.06 -14.32
C VAL A 217 2.87 -2.28 -15.45
N ARG A 218 2.86 -2.82 -16.67
CA ARG A 218 2.31 -2.18 -17.87
C ARG A 218 0.86 -1.70 -17.69
N PRO A 219 -0.08 -2.47 -17.12
CA PRO A 219 -1.45 -1.97 -16.92
C PRO A 219 -1.50 -0.71 -16.06
N TYR A 220 -0.70 -0.65 -14.99
CA TYR A 220 -0.63 0.51 -14.13
C TYR A 220 0.01 1.72 -14.82
N ALA A 221 1.13 1.49 -15.52
CA ALA A 221 1.81 2.54 -16.26
C ALA A 221 0.87 3.20 -17.29
N LEU A 222 0.09 2.40 -18.03
CA LEU A 222 -0.90 2.91 -18.97
C LEU A 222 -2.03 3.68 -18.27
N ALA A 223 -2.60 3.14 -17.18
CA ALA A 223 -3.70 3.77 -16.46
C ALA A 223 -3.30 5.09 -15.77
N SER A 224 -2.05 5.21 -15.34
CA SER A 224 -1.50 6.41 -14.68
C SER A 224 -0.87 7.41 -15.65
N GLY A 225 -0.72 7.06 -16.93
CA GLY A 225 0.04 7.86 -17.91
C GLY A 225 1.55 7.90 -17.65
N LEU A 226 2.08 7.01 -16.79
CA LEU A 226 3.49 6.95 -16.46
C LEU A 226 4.28 6.09 -17.47
N THR A 227 5.55 6.41 -17.63
CA THR A 227 6.51 5.55 -18.34
C THR A 227 7.26 4.67 -17.34
N SER A 228 7.58 3.44 -17.74
CA SER A 228 8.40 2.56 -16.91
C SER A 228 9.89 2.72 -17.19
N VAL A 229 10.69 2.74 -16.13
CA VAL A 229 12.15 2.83 -16.18
C VAL A 229 12.74 1.44 -16.00
N ALA A 230 13.47 0.98 -17.02
CA ALA A 230 14.18 -0.29 -16.97
C ALA A 230 15.39 -0.22 -16.03
N VAL A 231 15.59 -1.28 -15.22
CA VAL A 231 16.74 -1.44 -14.33
C VAL A 231 17.51 -2.71 -14.71
N PRO A 232 18.50 -2.63 -15.63
CA PRO A 232 19.19 -3.80 -16.19
C PRO A 232 19.89 -4.67 -15.16
N GLU A 233 20.34 -4.08 -14.04
CA GLU A 233 20.99 -4.78 -12.92
C GLU A 233 20.06 -5.79 -12.24
N LEU A 234 18.74 -5.66 -12.41
CA LEU A 234 17.73 -6.50 -11.76
C LEU A 234 17.21 -7.64 -12.63
N THR A 235 17.83 -7.91 -13.78
CA THR A 235 17.62 -9.19 -14.49
C THR A 235 18.21 -10.35 -13.68
N GLU A 236 17.68 -11.57 -13.82
CA GLU A 236 18.24 -12.74 -13.10
C GLU A 236 19.71 -12.96 -13.47
N ALA A 237 20.07 -12.78 -14.75
CA ALA A 237 21.44 -12.95 -15.23
C ALA A 237 22.40 -11.89 -14.68
N ALA A 238 22.01 -10.61 -14.70
CA ALA A 238 22.86 -9.53 -14.18
C ALA A 238 23.03 -9.62 -12.67
N ALA A 239 21.95 -9.90 -11.93
CA ALA A 239 21.98 -10.07 -10.48
C ALA A 239 22.83 -11.26 -10.04
N LYS A 240 22.78 -12.39 -10.78
CA LYS A 240 23.66 -13.54 -10.53
C LYS A 240 25.14 -13.20 -10.77
N ARG A 241 25.44 -12.46 -11.85
CA ARG A 241 26.82 -12.10 -12.23
C ARG A 241 27.42 -11.01 -11.32
N ARG A 242 26.62 -10.00 -10.95
CA ARG A 242 27.05 -8.83 -10.17
C ARG A 242 26.03 -8.51 -9.07
N PRO A 243 25.94 -9.32 -8.01
CA PRO A 243 24.94 -9.13 -6.95
C PRO A 243 25.10 -7.78 -6.22
N GLY A 244 26.34 -7.27 -6.09
CA GLY A 244 26.60 -5.95 -5.54
C GLY A 244 25.95 -4.82 -6.37
N ALA A 245 25.96 -4.91 -7.69
CA ALA A 245 25.34 -3.91 -8.56
C ALA A 245 23.81 -3.90 -8.42
N ALA A 246 23.19 -5.07 -8.30
CA ALA A 246 21.75 -5.18 -8.03
C ALA A 246 21.37 -4.54 -6.68
N ARG A 247 22.13 -4.80 -5.61
CA ARG A 247 21.92 -4.13 -4.31
C ARG A 247 22.10 -2.62 -4.38
N SER A 248 23.13 -2.14 -5.09
CA SER A 248 23.37 -0.71 -5.28
C SER A 248 22.25 -0.05 -6.08
N ALA A 249 21.71 -0.71 -7.10
CA ALA A 249 20.56 -0.22 -7.86
C ALA A 249 19.33 -0.04 -6.95
N VAL A 250 18.99 -1.04 -6.14
CA VAL A 250 17.88 -0.92 -5.16
C VAL A 250 18.16 0.19 -4.15
N THR A 251 19.38 0.28 -3.63
CA THR A 251 19.77 1.33 -2.68
C THR A 251 19.62 2.74 -3.27
N ARG A 252 19.94 2.91 -4.56
CA ARG A 252 19.72 4.16 -5.29
C ARG A 252 18.23 4.48 -5.39
N LEU A 253 17.39 3.52 -5.78
CA LEU A 253 15.93 3.70 -5.86
C LEU A 253 15.32 4.11 -4.52
N VAL A 254 15.72 3.48 -3.40
CA VAL A 254 15.27 3.90 -2.06
C VAL A 254 15.78 5.33 -1.77
N GLY A 255 16.97 5.69 -2.24
CA GLY A 255 17.57 7.01 -2.10
C GLY A 255 16.89 8.15 -2.88
N GLU A 256 16.00 7.84 -3.83
CA GLU A 256 15.16 8.84 -4.50
C GLU A 256 14.13 9.44 -3.53
N PHE A 257 13.73 8.70 -2.50
CA PHE A 257 12.86 9.23 -1.44
C PHE A 257 13.57 10.17 -0.46
N ARG A 258 14.85 10.48 -0.67
CA ARG A 258 15.59 11.38 0.22
C ARG A 258 15.13 12.81 -0.08
N HIS A 259 14.65 13.50 0.94
CA HIS A 259 14.41 14.95 0.85
C HIS A 259 15.70 15.67 0.46
N ARG A 260 15.67 16.42 -0.64
CA ARG A 260 16.77 17.27 -1.11
C ARG A 260 16.19 18.64 -1.43
N ARG A 261 16.93 19.71 -1.14
CA ARG A 261 16.46 21.07 -1.44
C ARG A 261 16.19 21.21 -2.95
N GLY A 262 14.97 21.61 -3.30
CA GLY A 262 14.55 21.83 -4.69
C GLY A 262 14.30 20.55 -5.50
N VAL A 263 14.17 19.39 -4.86
CA VAL A 263 13.79 18.14 -5.52
C VAL A 263 12.61 17.54 -4.77
N ASP A 264 11.51 17.38 -5.48
CA ASP A 264 10.32 16.74 -4.92
C ASP A 264 10.57 15.26 -4.66
N VAL A 265 10.08 14.79 -3.52
CA VAL A 265 10.12 13.38 -3.17
C VAL A 265 8.98 12.68 -3.90
N PRO A 266 9.23 11.56 -4.60
CA PRO A 266 8.16 10.78 -5.22
C PRO A 266 7.07 10.41 -4.21
N GLU A 267 5.80 10.51 -4.62
CA GLU A 267 4.67 10.17 -3.76
C GLU A 267 4.64 8.66 -3.43
N GLY A 268 5.08 7.85 -4.39
CA GLY A 268 5.32 6.43 -4.23
C GLY A 268 6.08 5.87 -5.42
N ALA A 269 6.63 4.68 -5.29
CA ALA A 269 7.29 3.99 -6.39
C ALA A 269 6.98 2.50 -6.39
N VAL A 270 6.99 1.88 -7.56
CA VAL A 270 6.97 0.42 -7.70
C VAL A 270 8.29 -0.07 -8.29
N LEU A 271 8.80 -1.20 -7.77
CA LEU A 271 9.90 -1.95 -8.34
C LEU A 271 9.42 -3.37 -8.67
N CYS A 272 9.31 -3.71 -9.95
CA CYS A 272 9.02 -5.07 -10.38
C CYS A 272 10.28 -5.91 -10.61
N THR A 273 10.33 -7.11 -10.01
CA THR A 273 11.52 -7.98 -10.03
C THR A 273 11.20 -9.48 -10.01
N HIS A 274 12.25 -10.30 -10.00
CA HIS A 274 12.19 -11.77 -10.07
C HIS A 274 12.45 -12.42 -8.72
N ARG A 275 11.90 -13.62 -8.52
CA ARG A 275 12.13 -14.42 -7.31
C ARG A 275 13.61 -14.60 -6.94
N PRO A 276 14.54 -14.93 -7.87
CA PRO A 276 15.95 -15.11 -7.53
C PRO A 276 16.67 -13.81 -7.15
N VAL A 277 16.10 -12.65 -7.48
CA VAL A 277 16.67 -11.32 -7.21
C VAL A 277 16.14 -10.76 -5.89
N LEU A 278 14.97 -11.23 -5.41
CA LEU A 278 14.36 -10.80 -4.14
C LEU A 278 15.32 -10.83 -2.93
N PRO A 279 16.20 -11.82 -2.72
CA PRO A 279 17.15 -11.78 -1.61
C PRO A 279 18.01 -10.50 -1.60
N LEU A 280 18.52 -10.09 -2.77
CA LEU A 280 19.34 -8.88 -2.91
C LEU A 280 18.53 -7.61 -2.67
N VAL A 281 17.27 -7.60 -3.12
CA VAL A 281 16.33 -6.49 -2.84
C VAL A 281 16.08 -6.39 -1.33
N LEU A 282 15.75 -7.51 -0.68
CA LEU A 282 15.47 -7.57 0.75
C LEU A 282 16.68 -7.20 1.60
N GLU A 283 17.90 -7.61 1.22
CA GLU A 283 19.15 -7.19 1.85
C GLU A 283 19.33 -5.66 1.77
N ALA A 284 19.11 -5.08 0.59
CA ALA A 284 19.21 -3.62 0.40
C ALA A 284 18.16 -2.87 1.24
N LEU A 285 16.91 -3.34 1.27
CA LEU A 285 15.87 -2.77 2.13
C LEU A 285 16.20 -2.92 3.62
N ALA A 286 16.65 -4.11 4.04
CA ALA A 286 17.02 -4.38 5.43
C ALA A 286 18.14 -3.45 5.91
N SER A 287 19.09 -3.07 5.06
CA SER A 287 20.16 -2.13 5.40
C SER A 287 19.67 -0.72 5.76
N ARG A 288 18.44 -0.36 5.36
CA ARG A 288 17.77 0.93 5.64
C ARG A 288 16.65 0.82 6.67
N ALA A 289 16.39 -0.38 7.18
CA ALA A 289 15.27 -0.67 8.08
C ALA A 289 15.72 -0.78 9.55
N SER A 290 14.82 -0.45 10.48
CA SER A 290 15.05 -0.74 11.90
C SER A 290 15.11 -2.26 12.17
N SER A 291 15.63 -2.70 13.32
CA SER A 291 15.59 -4.12 13.73
C SER A 291 14.15 -4.67 13.71
N ARG A 292 13.18 -3.88 14.20
CA ARG A 292 11.77 -4.23 14.22
C ARG A 292 11.22 -4.48 12.81
N VAL A 293 11.51 -3.60 11.86
CA VAL A 293 11.05 -3.76 10.48
C VAL A 293 11.78 -4.89 9.75
N ARG A 294 13.09 -5.06 9.98
CA ARG A 294 13.84 -6.22 9.46
C ARG A 294 13.23 -7.55 9.90
N ALA A 295 12.57 -7.60 11.06
CA ALA A 295 11.89 -8.79 11.54
C ALA A 295 10.60 -9.12 10.76
N THR A 296 9.97 -8.15 10.10
CA THR A 296 8.75 -8.35 9.33
C THR A 296 9.00 -8.65 7.85
N LEU A 297 10.21 -8.39 7.34
CA LEU A 297 10.59 -8.70 5.96
C LEU A 297 10.61 -10.23 5.71
N PRO A 298 10.20 -10.70 4.52
CA PRO A 298 10.25 -12.13 4.18
C PRO A 298 11.66 -12.71 4.29
N ARG A 299 11.78 -13.87 4.92
CA ARG A 299 13.08 -14.55 5.16
C ARG A 299 13.30 -15.81 4.35
N GLU A 300 12.22 -16.41 3.85
CA GLU A 300 12.25 -17.72 3.22
C GLU A 300 11.71 -17.68 1.80
N ASN A 301 12.29 -18.50 0.91
CA ASN A 301 11.81 -18.69 -0.45
C ASN A 301 10.35 -19.22 -0.41
N PRO A 302 9.41 -18.65 -1.17
CA PRO A 302 9.60 -17.78 -2.34
C PRO A 302 9.73 -16.29 -2.07
N TYR A 303 9.82 -15.85 -0.82
CA TYR A 303 9.81 -14.46 -0.32
C TYR A 303 8.50 -13.72 -0.61
N LEU A 304 8.13 -13.69 -1.89
CA LEU A 304 6.84 -13.24 -2.42
C LEU A 304 6.35 -14.26 -3.44
N ARG A 305 5.06 -14.56 -3.47
CA ARG A 305 4.38 -15.31 -4.53
C ARG A 305 4.28 -14.47 -5.81
N THR A 306 4.00 -15.08 -6.96
CA THR A 306 3.82 -14.32 -8.21
C THR A 306 2.66 -13.33 -8.08
N GLY A 307 2.89 -12.07 -8.44
CA GLY A 307 1.92 -10.97 -8.28
C GLY A 307 1.71 -10.51 -6.84
N GLU A 308 2.49 -10.98 -5.87
CA GLU A 308 2.46 -10.48 -4.49
C GLU A 308 3.36 -9.24 -4.35
N LEU A 309 2.96 -8.34 -3.46
CA LEU A 309 3.59 -7.07 -3.20
C LEU A 309 4.15 -7.07 -1.76
N LEU A 310 5.34 -6.52 -1.61
CA LEU A 310 5.87 -6.03 -0.34
C LEU A 310 5.87 -4.50 -0.41
N VAL A 311 5.09 -3.86 0.44
CA VAL A 311 5.08 -2.40 0.58
C VAL A 311 6.00 -2.05 1.74
N VAL A 312 7.00 -1.22 1.49
CA VAL A 312 7.83 -0.65 2.54
C VAL A 312 7.57 0.85 2.65
N HIS A 313 7.43 1.32 3.89
CA HIS A 313 7.14 2.70 4.20
C HIS A 313 8.43 3.44 4.49
N VAL A 314 8.83 4.30 3.56
CA VAL A 314 10.08 5.05 3.56
C VAL A 314 9.82 6.43 4.16
N LEU A 315 10.55 6.77 5.22
CA LEU A 315 10.57 8.08 5.83
C LEU A 315 11.59 8.98 5.09
N PRO A 316 11.15 10.04 4.40
CA PRO A 316 12.04 11.01 3.78
C PRO A 316 12.79 11.82 4.85
N ARG A 317 14.13 11.82 4.85
CA ARG A 317 14.91 12.70 5.74
C ARG A 317 16.02 13.42 4.98
N HIS A 318 16.21 14.69 5.30
CA HIS A 318 17.20 15.56 4.65
C HIS A 318 18.66 15.20 5.02
N ARG A 319 18.96 14.86 6.29
CA ARG A 319 20.35 14.67 6.80
C ARG A 319 20.77 13.24 7.13
N ARG A 320 19.86 12.36 7.54
CA ARG A 320 20.18 10.97 7.93
C ARG A 320 19.94 9.95 6.81
N GLY A 321 19.68 10.43 5.59
CA GLY A 321 19.18 9.61 4.49
C GLY A 321 17.78 9.08 4.77
N VAL A 322 17.37 8.13 3.93
CA VAL A 322 16.06 7.46 4.02
C VAL A 322 16.08 6.35 5.05
N ARG A 323 14.95 6.15 5.74
CA ARG A 323 14.75 5.04 6.68
C ARG A 323 13.45 4.33 6.37
N ILE A 324 13.47 3.00 6.38
CA ILE A 324 12.26 2.20 6.29
C ILE A 324 11.73 1.96 7.70
N VAL A 325 10.49 2.38 7.95
CA VAL A 325 9.87 2.42 9.29
C VAL A 325 8.72 1.43 9.47
N ALA A 326 8.12 0.96 8.38
CA ALA A 326 7.17 -0.14 8.38
C ALA A 326 7.26 -0.96 7.09
N ALA A 327 6.72 -2.18 7.12
CA ALA A 327 6.57 -3.02 5.94
C ALA A 327 5.33 -3.91 6.07
N GLU A 328 4.61 -4.08 4.97
CA GLU A 328 3.43 -4.94 4.88
C GLU A 328 3.43 -5.74 3.58
N ARG A 329 2.77 -6.90 3.60
CA ARG A 329 2.59 -7.73 2.41
C ARG A 329 1.13 -7.73 2.01
N SER A 330 0.90 -7.66 0.72
CA SER A 330 -0.44 -7.79 0.17
C SER A 330 -0.40 -8.57 -1.13
N ARG A 331 -1.46 -9.31 -1.39
CA ARG A 331 -1.67 -10.00 -2.65
C ARG A 331 -3.01 -9.55 -3.21
N PRO A 332 -3.06 -8.99 -4.42
CA PRO A 332 -4.33 -8.65 -5.04
C PRO A 332 -5.15 -9.94 -5.22
N PRO A 333 -6.45 -9.90 -4.93
CA PRO A 333 -7.33 -11.01 -5.28
C PRO A 333 -7.38 -11.15 -6.81
N VAL A 334 -7.35 -12.39 -7.29
CA VAL A 334 -7.40 -12.79 -8.70
C VAL A 334 -8.23 -14.05 -8.83
#